data_AF-A0A4Q0S4R0-F1
#
_entry.id   AF-A0A4Q0S4R0-F1
#
_cell.length_a   1.000
_cell.length_b   1.000
_cell.length_c   1.000
_cell.angle_alpha   90.00
_cell.angle_beta   90.00
_cell.angle_gamma   90.00
#
_symmetry.space_group_name_H-M   'P 1'
#
loop_
_entity.id
_entity.type
_entity.pdbx_description
1 polymer ?
#
loop_
_entity_poly.entity_id
_entity_poly.type
_entity_poly.pdbx_seq_one_letter_code
_entity_poly.pdbx_strand_id
1 'polypeptide(L)'
;MSLMPTRPKRGLDPESAFKKWTDEARLTQLARLSGKAEPPSDVAVHRVIGDPVTLREYQKLREAADQAFKELLSNADIIGSGIPEGGSGRIPIEPSLWDILEIDYEFFEAVGEHHKFEKLEFFELSIVPLNIRTIPKWLDDALGQLGYNKFRHAPDYRHIWLHGISYDLSPQWANIVRVLHEAWLDDSSGWRNGKKILELAGSSQLKLSDVLKTREDGRSIVQSDGKGMYRLAIDPPREPPPSLPPVNETRMR
;
A
#
# COMPACT_ATOMS: atom_id res chain seq x y z
N MET A 1 17.28 -19.99 1.19
CA MET A 1 15.91 -19.43 1.20
C MET A 1 16.00 -18.06 1.85
N SER A 2 15.93 -16.97 1.08
CA SER A 2 15.97 -15.62 1.66
C SER A 2 14.68 -15.39 2.44
N LEU A 3 14.79 -15.20 3.76
CA LEU A 3 13.70 -14.76 4.61
C LEU A 3 13.31 -13.36 4.11
N MET A 4 12.18 -13.27 3.42
CA MET A 4 11.59 -11.98 3.09
C MET A 4 11.40 -11.21 4.41
N PRO A 5 11.76 -9.92 4.46
CA PRO A 5 11.60 -9.12 5.67
C PRO A 5 10.14 -9.16 6.12
N THR A 6 9.94 -9.29 7.43
CA THR A 6 8.61 -9.26 8.03
C THR A 6 7.93 -7.93 7.72
N ARG A 7 6.65 -8.00 7.33
CA ARG A 7 5.85 -6.83 6.99
C ARG A 7 5.83 -5.85 8.18
N PRO A 8 6.24 -4.58 8.00
CA PRO A 8 6.22 -3.62 9.09
C PRO A 8 4.77 -3.28 9.44
N LYS A 9 4.54 -2.87 10.69
CA LYS A 9 3.20 -2.45 11.14
C LYS A 9 2.69 -1.22 10.39
N ARG A 10 3.61 -0.35 9.96
CA ARG A 10 3.38 0.96 9.33
C ARG A 10 4.51 1.27 8.35
N GLY A 11 4.27 2.18 7.42
CA GLY A 11 5.32 2.79 6.61
C GLY A 11 6.17 3.77 7.43
N LEU A 12 7.13 4.41 6.77
CA LEU A 12 7.90 5.52 7.32
C LEU A 12 7.08 6.80 7.26
N ASP A 13 7.17 7.62 8.31
CA ASP A 13 6.66 9.00 8.27
C ASP A 13 7.43 9.84 7.22
N PRO A 14 6.92 11.03 6.82
CA PRO A 14 7.52 11.85 5.78
C PRO A 14 8.98 12.21 6.00
N GLU A 15 9.40 12.52 7.24
CA GLU A 15 10.79 12.91 7.53
C GLU A 15 11.71 11.69 7.44
N SER A 16 11.33 10.58 8.08
CA SER A 16 12.09 9.32 8.01
C SER A 16 12.19 8.80 6.57
N ALA A 17 11.12 8.94 5.80
CA ALA A 17 11.07 8.59 4.39
C ALA A 17 12.04 9.46 3.57
N PHE A 18 11.90 10.78 3.69
CA PHE A 18 12.77 11.72 2.99
C PHE A 18 14.24 11.45 3.30
N LYS A 19 14.60 11.23 4.58
CA LYS A 19 15.97 10.88 4.98
C LYS A 19 16.44 9.55 4.40
N LYS A 20 15.57 8.55 4.29
CA LYS A 20 15.94 7.23 3.74
C LYS A 20 16.22 7.28 2.25
N TRP A 21 15.41 8.01 1.50
CA TRP A 21 15.42 7.98 0.03
C TRP A 21 16.06 9.21 -0.62
N THR A 22 16.54 10.16 0.17
CA THR A 22 17.39 11.25 -0.30
C THR A 22 18.87 10.84 -0.23
N ASP A 23 19.62 11.26 -1.25
CA ASP A 23 21.07 11.06 -1.34
C ASP A 23 21.82 11.58 -0.08
N GLU A 24 22.76 10.78 0.43
CA GLU A 24 23.50 11.07 1.66
C GLU A 24 24.34 12.35 1.56
N ALA A 25 24.93 12.63 0.39
CA ALA A 25 25.71 13.85 0.19
C ALA A 25 24.80 15.09 0.22
N ARG A 26 23.60 15.00 -0.35
CA ARG A 26 22.57 16.07 -0.23
C ARG A 26 22.13 16.27 1.22
N LEU A 27 21.84 15.21 1.96
CA LEU A 27 21.42 15.30 3.37
C LEU A 27 22.52 15.94 4.24
N THR A 28 23.77 15.55 4.02
CA THR A 28 24.95 16.12 4.70
C THR A 28 25.06 17.62 4.43
N GLN A 29 24.85 18.03 3.18
CA GLN A 29 24.89 19.43 2.79
C GLN A 29 23.73 20.24 3.39
N LEU A 30 22.50 19.71 3.40
CA LEU A 30 21.36 20.35 4.05
C LEU A 30 21.61 20.55 5.56
N ALA A 31 22.09 19.51 6.25
CA ALA A 31 22.43 19.56 7.66
C ALA A 31 23.52 20.61 7.96
N ARG A 32 24.55 20.68 7.10
CA ARG A 32 25.61 21.69 7.18
C ARG A 32 25.06 23.12 7.05
N LEU A 33 24.21 23.36 6.05
CA LEU A 33 23.61 24.69 5.81
C LEU A 33 22.67 25.11 6.94
N SER A 34 21.88 24.17 7.48
CA SER A 34 20.95 24.46 8.58
C SER A 34 21.60 24.52 9.97
N GLY A 35 22.87 24.10 10.11
CA GLY A 35 23.55 24.01 11.39
C GLY A 35 22.96 22.97 12.36
N LYS A 36 22.26 21.95 11.84
CA LYS A 36 21.64 20.89 12.63
C LYS A 36 22.27 19.55 12.30
N ALA A 37 22.20 18.59 13.23
CA ALA A 37 22.68 17.23 13.02
C ALA A 37 21.84 16.44 12.01
N GLU A 38 20.61 16.89 11.74
CA GLU A 38 19.71 16.33 10.74
C GLU A 38 19.12 17.48 9.89
N PRO A 39 18.83 17.24 8.61
CA PRO A 39 18.13 18.21 7.79
C PRO A 39 16.79 18.56 8.45
N PRO A 40 16.56 19.83 8.82
CA PRO A 40 15.29 20.25 9.40
C PRO A 40 14.20 20.34 8.31
N SER A 41 12.94 20.42 8.71
CA SER A 41 11.87 20.91 7.83
C SER A 41 12.07 22.38 7.48
N ASP A 42 11.52 22.83 6.35
CA ASP A 42 11.67 24.22 5.86
C ASP A 42 11.28 25.27 6.91
N VAL A 43 10.18 25.04 7.61
CA VAL A 43 9.67 25.95 8.65
C VAL A 43 10.69 26.15 9.78
N ALA A 44 11.40 25.09 10.16
CA ALA A 44 12.41 25.14 11.21
C ALA A 44 13.71 25.82 10.75
N VAL A 45 14.02 25.80 9.45
CA VAL A 45 15.25 26.36 8.88
C VAL A 45 15.22 27.88 8.89
N HIS A 46 14.09 28.49 8.53
CA HIS A 46 13.92 29.94 8.51
C HIS A 46 14.24 30.63 9.84
N ARG A 47 14.09 29.91 10.95
CA ARG A 47 14.38 30.43 12.30
C ARG A 47 15.87 30.33 12.67
N VAL A 48 16.62 29.46 12.00
CA VAL A 48 18.02 29.14 12.34
C VAL A 48 18.98 29.84 11.39
N ILE A 49 18.69 29.86 10.09
CA ILE A 49 19.54 30.51 9.09
C ILE A 49 19.17 31.99 9.00
N GLY A 50 19.98 32.84 9.64
CA GLY A 50 19.83 34.29 9.56
C GLY A 50 20.42 34.93 8.29
N ASP A 51 21.32 34.23 7.59
CA ASP A 51 21.95 34.73 6.35
C ASP A 51 21.07 34.44 5.11
N PRO A 52 20.62 35.47 4.37
CA PRO A 52 19.76 35.28 3.21
C PRO A 52 20.40 34.47 2.06
N VAL A 53 21.73 34.49 1.92
CA VAL A 53 22.42 33.73 0.87
C VAL A 53 22.38 32.25 1.20
N THR A 54 22.81 31.89 2.42
CA THR A 54 22.74 30.52 2.94
C THR A 54 21.30 29.98 2.93
N LEU A 55 20.31 30.82 3.25
CA LEU A 55 18.90 30.41 3.21
C LEU A 55 18.45 30.05 1.79
N ARG A 56 18.82 30.86 0.78
CA ARG A 56 18.50 30.55 -0.63
C ARG A 56 19.20 29.28 -1.12
N GLU A 57 20.46 29.09 -0.73
CA GLU A 57 21.20 27.86 -1.04
C GLU A 57 20.53 26.63 -0.43
N TYR A 58 20.09 26.74 0.83
CA TYR A 58 19.34 25.70 1.50
C TYR A 58 18.03 25.39 0.76
N GLN A 59 17.22 26.41 0.46
CA GLN A 59 15.93 26.26 -0.22
C GLN A 59 16.09 25.56 -1.58
N LYS A 60 17.05 26.02 -2.39
CA LYS A 60 17.31 25.40 -3.70
C LYS A 60 17.71 23.94 -3.59
N LEU A 61 18.54 23.60 -2.60
CA LEU A 61 18.96 22.21 -2.37
C LEU A 61 17.79 21.35 -1.85
N ARG A 62 16.94 21.93 -0.99
CA ARG A 62 15.75 21.27 -0.46
C ARG A 62 14.74 20.99 -1.56
N GLU A 63 14.40 21.99 -2.37
CA GLU A 63 13.51 21.85 -3.53
C GLU A 63 14.01 20.75 -4.49
N ALA A 64 15.31 20.71 -4.77
CA ALA A 64 15.89 19.67 -5.61
C ALA A 64 15.79 18.26 -4.99
N ALA A 65 15.91 18.16 -3.67
CA ALA A 65 15.75 16.89 -2.95
C ALA A 65 14.29 16.45 -2.89
N ASP A 66 13.36 17.37 -2.62
CA ASP A 66 11.91 17.09 -2.63
C ASP A 66 11.44 16.71 -4.03
N GLN A 67 11.95 17.35 -5.08
CA GLN A 67 11.65 16.97 -6.46
C GLN A 67 12.13 15.56 -6.79
N ALA A 68 13.36 15.20 -6.41
CA ALA A 68 13.88 13.85 -6.60
C ALA A 68 13.07 12.81 -5.80
N PHE A 69 12.62 13.16 -4.59
CA PHE A 69 11.76 12.30 -3.78
C PHE A 69 10.37 12.11 -4.42
N LYS A 70 9.77 13.18 -4.96
CA LYS A 70 8.52 13.11 -5.72
C LYS A 70 8.66 12.28 -7.00
N GLU A 71 9.78 12.35 -7.70
CA GLU A 71 10.04 11.50 -8.87
C GLU A 71 9.99 10.00 -8.52
N LEU A 72 10.52 9.60 -7.37
CA LEU A 72 10.41 8.21 -6.89
C LEU A 72 8.95 7.81 -6.63
N LEU A 73 8.13 8.75 -6.15
CA LEU A 73 6.70 8.52 -5.92
C LEU A 73 5.92 8.41 -7.23
N SER A 74 6.15 9.32 -8.18
CA SER A 74 5.49 9.33 -9.49
C SER A 74 5.88 8.10 -10.34
N ASN A 75 7.09 7.57 -10.17
CA ASN A 75 7.55 6.35 -10.85
C ASN A 75 7.14 5.05 -10.14
N ALA A 76 6.48 5.13 -8.99
CA ALA A 76 6.15 3.99 -8.13
C ALA A 76 7.35 3.19 -7.61
N ASP A 77 8.55 3.79 -7.61
CA ASP A 77 9.73 3.22 -6.95
C ASP A 77 9.54 3.14 -5.43
N ILE A 78 8.83 4.14 -4.89
CA ILE A 78 8.28 4.15 -3.54
C ILE A 78 6.78 4.47 -3.59
N ILE A 79 6.04 3.97 -2.62
CA ILE A 79 4.59 4.16 -2.52
C ILE A 79 4.30 5.06 -1.32
N GLY A 80 3.59 6.16 -1.57
CA GLY A 80 2.97 6.96 -0.52
C GLY A 80 1.56 6.46 -0.20
N SER A 81 1.13 6.67 1.04
CA SER A 81 -0.19 6.29 1.51
C SER A 81 -0.69 7.29 2.55
N GLY A 82 -2.00 7.46 2.64
CA GLY A 82 -2.61 8.39 3.58
C GLY A 82 -4.06 8.02 3.87
N ILE A 83 -4.66 8.75 4.80
CA ILE A 83 -6.10 8.70 5.05
C ILE A 83 -6.72 9.86 4.26
N PRO A 84 -7.56 9.60 3.25
CA PRO A 84 -8.18 10.68 2.49
C PRO A 84 -9.10 11.49 3.40
N GLU A 85 -9.23 12.79 3.13
CA GLU A 85 -10.13 13.67 3.88
C GLU A 85 -11.57 13.09 3.93
N GLY A 86 -12.15 13.05 5.13
CA GLY A 86 -13.46 12.43 5.37
C GLY A 86 -13.47 10.89 5.33
N GLY A 87 -12.34 10.24 5.05
CA GLY A 87 -12.16 8.80 5.07
C GLY A 87 -11.79 8.24 6.44
N SER A 88 -11.94 6.93 6.59
CA SER A 88 -11.60 6.20 7.83
C SER A 88 -10.48 5.17 7.66
N GLY A 89 -10.06 4.91 6.41
CA GLY A 89 -9.08 3.89 6.07
C GLY A 89 -7.87 4.48 5.36
N ARG A 90 -6.68 3.96 5.68
CA ARG A 90 -5.46 4.28 4.95
C ARG A 90 -5.49 3.61 3.58
N ILE A 91 -5.21 4.38 2.54
CA ILE A 91 -5.09 3.89 1.17
C ILE A 91 -3.73 4.27 0.57
N PRO A 92 -3.15 3.41 -0.29
CA PRO A 92 -2.06 3.82 -1.17
C PRO A 92 -2.51 4.94 -2.11
N ILE A 93 -1.65 5.94 -2.30
CA ILE A 93 -1.86 7.09 -3.18
C ILE A 93 -1.33 6.71 -4.56
N GLU A 94 -2.14 6.94 -5.59
CA GLU A 94 -1.79 6.61 -6.98
C GLU A 94 -0.60 7.47 -7.45
N PRO A 95 0.39 6.89 -8.14
CA PRO A 95 1.61 7.61 -8.54
C PRO A 95 1.35 8.92 -9.30
N SER A 96 0.35 8.95 -10.18
CA SER A 96 0.00 10.13 -10.98
C SER A 96 -0.54 11.31 -10.16
N LEU A 97 -0.98 11.09 -8.90
CA LEU A 97 -1.44 12.18 -8.05
C LEU A 97 -0.27 13.01 -7.50
N TRP A 98 0.95 12.48 -7.48
CA TRP A 98 2.11 13.21 -6.95
C TRP A 98 2.55 14.40 -7.83
N ASP A 99 2.06 14.46 -9.06
CA ASP A 99 2.25 15.61 -9.95
C ASP A 99 1.46 16.84 -9.49
N ILE A 100 0.39 16.65 -8.72
CA ILE A 100 -0.50 17.72 -8.21
C ILE A 100 -0.52 17.83 -6.69
N LEU A 101 0.13 16.90 -5.98
CA LEU A 101 0.21 16.88 -4.53
C LEU A 101 1.51 17.50 -4.04
N GLU A 102 1.41 18.28 -2.98
CA GLU A 102 2.51 18.77 -2.17
C GLU A 102 2.54 18.04 -0.83
N ILE A 103 3.75 17.73 -0.34
CA ILE A 103 3.94 17.07 0.96
C ILE A 103 4.12 18.16 2.00
N ASP A 104 3.22 18.20 2.97
CA ASP A 104 3.38 18.94 4.19
C ASP A 104 4.10 18.07 5.23
N TYR A 105 5.38 18.35 5.42
CA TYR A 105 6.23 17.62 6.37
C TYR A 105 5.93 17.96 7.83
N GLU A 106 5.27 19.09 8.13
CA GLU A 106 4.95 19.49 9.51
C GLU A 106 3.69 18.78 10.00
N PHE A 107 2.66 18.70 9.15
CA PHE A 107 1.39 18.06 9.49
C PHE A 107 1.29 16.60 9.04
N PHE A 108 2.30 16.11 8.32
CA PHE A 108 2.32 14.80 7.69
C PHE A 108 1.11 14.61 6.76
N GLU A 109 0.86 15.59 5.90
CA GLU A 109 -0.27 15.61 4.96
C GLU A 109 0.23 15.70 3.52
N ALA A 110 -0.56 15.20 2.57
CA ALA A 110 -0.41 15.56 1.16
C ALA A 110 -1.62 16.40 0.76
N VAL A 111 -1.37 17.56 0.16
CA VAL A 111 -2.40 18.51 -0.23
C VAL A 111 -2.25 18.87 -1.70
N GLY A 112 -3.35 18.87 -2.43
CA GLY A 112 -3.44 19.31 -3.82
C GLY A 112 -4.85 19.80 -4.12
N GLU A 113 -5.06 20.27 -5.34
CA GLU A 113 -6.37 20.75 -5.77
C GLU A 113 -7.41 19.62 -5.65
N HIS A 114 -8.37 19.78 -4.73
CA HIS A 114 -9.40 18.79 -4.38
C HIS A 114 -8.92 17.47 -3.74
N HIS A 115 -7.64 17.36 -3.40
CA HIS A 115 -7.08 16.16 -2.78
C HIS A 115 -6.40 16.51 -1.46
N LYS A 116 -6.81 15.83 -0.39
CA LYS A 116 -6.14 15.91 0.89
C LYS A 116 -5.99 14.51 1.49
N PHE A 117 -4.77 14.18 1.91
CA PHE A 117 -4.44 12.94 2.58
C PHE A 117 -3.73 13.23 3.90
N GLU A 118 -4.26 12.73 5.00
CA GLU A 118 -3.69 12.88 6.32
C GLU A 118 -2.83 11.68 6.71
N LYS A 119 -1.93 11.90 7.68
CA LYS A 119 -1.08 10.87 8.30
C LYS A 119 -0.27 10.12 7.25
N LEU A 120 0.45 10.82 6.38
CA LEU A 120 1.25 10.22 5.33
C LEU A 120 2.21 9.15 5.87
N GLU A 121 2.30 8.05 5.13
CA GLU A 121 3.29 7.00 5.34
C GLU A 121 3.81 6.51 4.00
N PHE A 122 5.11 6.19 3.95
CA PHE A 122 5.82 5.78 2.74
C PHE A 122 6.46 4.40 2.90
N PHE A 123 6.48 3.61 1.83
CA PHE A 123 7.03 2.26 1.84
C PHE A 123 7.52 1.81 0.46
N GLU A 124 8.39 0.80 0.43
CA GLU A 124 8.82 0.16 -0.81
C GLU A 124 7.72 -0.78 -1.32
N LEU A 125 7.57 -0.85 -2.65
CA LEU A 125 6.59 -1.74 -3.29
C LEU A 125 6.75 -3.21 -2.86
N SER A 126 7.98 -3.65 -2.58
CA SER A 126 8.31 -5.01 -2.12
C SER A 126 7.81 -5.31 -0.69
N ILE A 127 7.46 -4.30 0.10
CA ILE A 127 7.13 -4.41 1.53
C ILE A 127 5.95 -3.50 1.89
N VAL A 128 4.76 -3.80 1.35
CA VAL A 128 3.52 -3.10 1.72
C VAL A 128 3.29 -3.23 3.23
N PRO A 129 2.96 -2.21 4.05
CA PRO A 129 2.81 -2.32 5.53
C PRO A 129 1.45 -2.79 6.03
N LEU A 130 1.36 -3.44 7.21
CA LEU A 130 0.15 -4.13 7.75
C LEU A 130 -1.11 -3.26 7.85
N ASN A 131 -0.96 -1.95 8.01
CA ASN A 131 -2.07 -1.01 8.08
C ASN A 131 -2.69 -0.67 6.71
N ILE A 132 -2.10 -1.15 5.60
CA ILE A 132 -2.74 -1.17 4.28
C ILE A 132 -3.59 -2.45 4.19
N ARG A 133 -4.90 -2.29 4.34
CA ARG A 133 -5.87 -3.39 4.38
C ARG A 133 -6.42 -3.77 3.01
N THR A 134 -6.39 -2.84 2.08
CA THR A 134 -6.93 -2.99 0.73
C THR A 134 -5.87 -2.57 -0.28
N ILE A 135 -5.60 -3.43 -1.25
CA ILE A 135 -4.67 -3.16 -2.36
C ILE A 135 -5.52 -2.71 -3.55
N PRO A 136 -5.37 -1.45 -4.02
CA PRO A 136 -6.04 -1.01 -5.23
C PRO A 136 -5.46 -1.76 -6.44
N LYS A 137 -6.26 -1.87 -7.51
CA LYS A 137 -5.89 -2.65 -8.70
C LYS A 137 -4.54 -2.23 -9.30
N TRP A 138 -4.26 -0.93 -9.38
CA TRP A 138 -2.99 -0.43 -9.93
C TRP A 138 -1.78 -0.93 -9.13
N LEU A 139 -1.91 -1.02 -7.79
CA LEU A 139 -0.84 -1.49 -6.92
C LEU A 139 -0.66 -2.99 -7.06
N ASP A 140 -1.76 -3.74 -7.19
CA ASP A 140 -1.71 -5.19 -7.47
C ASP A 140 -1.05 -5.50 -8.82
N ASP A 141 -1.40 -4.73 -9.86
CA ASP A 141 -0.80 -4.87 -11.19
C ASP A 141 0.72 -4.56 -11.14
N ALA A 142 1.14 -3.52 -10.41
CA ALA A 142 2.56 -3.18 -10.20
C ALA A 142 3.31 -4.26 -9.41
N LEU A 143 2.72 -4.76 -8.33
CA LEU A 143 3.23 -5.91 -7.58
C LEU A 143 3.37 -7.13 -8.48
N GLY A 144 2.43 -7.34 -9.41
CA GLY A 144 2.44 -8.45 -10.36
C GLY A 144 3.54 -8.40 -11.39
N GLN A 145 3.87 -7.22 -11.90
CA GLN A 145 5.02 -7.03 -12.80
C GLN A 145 6.34 -7.45 -12.13
N LEU A 146 6.45 -7.25 -10.81
CA LEU A 146 7.60 -7.69 -10.01
C LEU A 146 7.47 -9.12 -9.44
N GLY A 147 6.36 -9.80 -9.73
CA GLY A 147 6.07 -11.15 -9.23
C GLY A 147 5.73 -11.23 -7.73
N TYR A 148 5.43 -10.09 -7.10
CA TYR A 148 5.05 -9.98 -5.69
C TYR A 148 3.58 -10.30 -5.41
N ASN A 149 2.70 -10.27 -6.41
CA ASN A 149 1.29 -10.65 -6.25
C ASN A 149 1.04 -12.18 -6.25
N LYS A 150 2.06 -12.99 -6.60
CA LYS A 150 1.94 -14.45 -6.60
C LYS A 150 1.60 -14.96 -5.21
N PHE A 151 0.62 -15.86 -5.13
CA PHE A 151 0.32 -16.56 -3.90
C PHE A 151 1.54 -17.35 -3.41
N ARG A 152 1.92 -17.14 -2.16
CA ARG A 152 2.96 -17.91 -1.46
C ARG A 152 2.43 -18.29 -0.08
N HIS A 153 2.98 -19.35 0.49
CA HIS A 153 2.60 -19.78 1.83
C HIS A 153 3.76 -20.48 2.53
N ALA A 154 3.75 -20.45 3.86
CA ALA A 154 4.52 -21.38 4.68
C ALA A 154 3.96 -22.80 4.51
N PRO A 155 4.74 -23.86 4.80
CA PRO A 155 4.28 -25.25 4.62
C PRO A 155 2.97 -25.59 5.36
N ASP A 156 2.72 -24.92 6.49
CA ASP A 156 1.54 -25.09 7.32
C ASP A 156 0.38 -24.13 6.98
N TYR A 157 0.55 -23.27 5.97
CA TYR A 157 -0.39 -22.22 5.58
C TYR A 157 -0.75 -21.21 6.70
N ARG A 158 -0.03 -21.23 7.83
CA ARG A 158 -0.26 -20.31 8.95
C ARG A 158 0.19 -18.89 8.59
N HIS A 159 1.13 -18.80 7.66
CA HIS A 159 1.60 -17.56 7.05
C HIS A 159 1.42 -17.66 5.54
N ILE A 160 0.66 -16.74 4.95
CA ILE A 160 0.47 -16.66 3.50
C ILE A 160 0.81 -15.27 2.99
N TRP A 161 1.17 -15.17 1.70
CA TRP A 161 1.32 -13.93 0.96
C TRP A 161 0.41 -13.98 -0.25
N LEU A 162 -0.43 -12.96 -0.40
CA LEU A 162 -1.39 -12.84 -1.50
C LEU A 162 -1.50 -11.36 -1.87
N HIS A 163 -1.34 -11.00 -3.14
CA HIS A 163 -1.39 -9.60 -3.62
C HIS A 163 -0.43 -8.66 -2.87
N GLY A 164 0.78 -9.13 -2.59
CA GLY A 164 1.77 -8.40 -1.77
C GLY A 164 1.40 -8.24 -0.28
N ILE A 165 0.25 -8.74 0.17
CA ILE A 165 -0.15 -8.76 1.58
C ILE A 165 0.27 -10.08 2.23
N SER A 166 0.97 -10.01 3.37
CA SER A 166 1.13 -11.16 4.26
C SER A 166 -0.02 -11.28 5.26
N TYR A 167 -0.49 -12.51 5.50
CA TYR A 167 -1.54 -12.81 6.47
C TYR A 167 -1.07 -13.87 7.46
N ASP A 168 -1.30 -13.60 8.75
CA ASP A 168 -1.19 -14.58 9.83
C ASP A 168 -2.58 -15.19 10.09
N LEU A 169 -2.70 -16.49 9.85
CA LEU A 169 -3.98 -17.21 9.88
C LEU A 169 -4.12 -18.01 11.16
N SER A 170 -5.34 -18.17 11.67
CA SER A 170 -5.65 -19.19 12.68
C SER A 170 -5.56 -20.60 12.05
N PRO A 171 -5.46 -21.70 12.83
CA PRO A 171 -5.36 -23.04 12.24
C PRO A 171 -6.55 -23.38 11.33
N GLN A 172 -7.75 -22.93 11.71
CA GLN A 172 -8.95 -23.08 10.90
C GLN A 172 -8.83 -22.34 9.56
N TRP A 173 -8.36 -21.08 9.58
CA TRP A 173 -8.15 -20.30 8.36
C TRP A 173 -7.04 -20.88 7.48
N ALA A 174 -5.94 -21.35 8.06
CA ALA A 174 -4.87 -22.02 7.34
C ALA A 174 -5.38 -23.27 6.59
N ASN A 175 -6.22 -24.09 7.24
CA ASN A 175 -6.84 -25.25 6.59
C ASN A 175 -7.81 -24.86 5.46
N ILE A 176 -8.62 -23.81 5.66
CA ILE A 176 -9.51 -23.29 4.59
C ILE A 176 -8.69 -22.84 3.39
N VAL A 177 -7.64 -22.06 3.61
CA VAL A 177 -6.76 -21.57 2.53
C VAL A 177 -6.05 -22.74 1.85
N ARG A 178 -5.56 -23.73 2.60
CA ARG A 178 -4.95 -24.93 2.03
C ARG A 178 -5.90 -25.65 1.08
N VAL A 179 -7.13 -25.93 1.51
CA VAL A 179 -8.15 -26.60 0.67
C VAL A 179 -8.45 -25.81 -0.60
N LEU A 180 -8.55 -24.48 -0.49
CA LEU A 180 -8.82 -23.60 -1.63
C LEU A 180 -7.61 -23.47 -2.58
N HIS A 181 -6.40 -23.48 -2.05
CA HIS A 181 -5.18 -23.45 -2.85
C HIS A 181 -4.95 -24.77 -3.60
N GLU A 182 -5.12 -25.90 -2.93
CA GLU A 182 -5.08 -27.24 -3.56
C GLU A 182 -6.12 -27.32 -4.69
N ALA A 183 -7.34 -26.84 -4.44
CA ALA A 183 -8.38 -26.76 -5.47
C ALA A 183 -8.00 -25.89 -6.68
N TRP A 184 -7.30 -24.79 -6.44
CA TRP A 184 -6.80 -23.92 -7.51
C TRP A 184 -5.69 -24.59 -8.32
N LEU A 185 -4.78 -25.33 -7.67
CA LEU A 185 -3.74 -26.11 -8.35
C LEU A 185 -4.33 -27.24 -9.21
N ASP A 186 -5.44 -27.84 -8.77
CA ASP A 186 -6.07 -28.97 -9.48
C ASP A 186 -6.77 -28.54 -10.78
N ASP A 187 -7.55 -27.46 -10.77
CA ASP A 187 -8.42 -27.10 -11.91
C ASP A 187 -8.34 -25.65 -12.37
N SER A 188 -7.43 -24.84 -11.80
CA SER A 188 -7.24 -23.39 -12.06
C SER A 188 -8.45 -22.49 -11.76
N SER A 189 -9.67 -23.02 -11.70
CA SER A 189 -10.87 -22.26 -11.33
C SER A 189 -10.91 -21.99 -9.82
N GLY A 190 -10.44 -22.95 -9.03
CA GLY A 190 -10.35 -22.90 -7.57
C GLY A 190 -11.71 -22.85 -6.85
N TRP A 191 -12.82 -22.92 -7.57
CA TRP A 191 -14.16 -22.79 -6.98
C TRP A 191 -14.57 -24.08 -6.28
N ARG A 192 -14.93 -23.96 -5.00
CA ARG A 192 -15.38 -25.07 -4.14
C ARG A 192 -16.63 -24.70 -3.35
N ASN A 193 -17.47 -25.69 -3.12
CA ASN A 193 -18.68 -25.51 -2.33
C ASN A 193 -18.33 -25.22 -0.86
N GLY A 194 -18.95 -24.19 -0.28
CA GLY A 194 -18.69 -23.76 1.10
C GLY A 194 -18.79 -24.88 2.14
N LYS A 195 -19.76 -25.80 2.00
CA LYS A 195 -19.91 -26.94 2.93
C LYS A 195 -18.74 -27.91 2.84
N LYS A 196 -18.31 -28.23 1.61
CA LYS A 196 -17.19 -29.14 1.37
C LYS A 196 -15.87 -28.55 1.89
N ILE A 197 -15.68 -27.25 1.75
CA ILE A 197 -14.52 -26.54 2.32
C ILE A 197 -14.52 -26.69 3.86
N LEU A 198 -15.66 -26.43 4.51
CA LEU A 198 -15.77 -26.53 5.97
C LEU A 198 -15.51 -27.94 6.49
N GLU A 199 -16.04 -28.95 5.81
CA GLU A 199 -15.82 -30.36 6.11
C GLU A 199 -14.33 -30.73 6.02
N LEU A 200 -13.69 -30.41 4.89
CA LEU A 200 -12.26 -30.68 4.68
C LEU A 200 -11.34 -29.87 5.60
N ALA A 201 -11.78 -28.67 6.01
CA ALA A 201 -11.04 -27.82 6.94
C ALA A 201 -11.25 -28.20 8.41
N GLY A 202 -12.15 -29.14 8.71
CA GLY A 202 -12.50 -29.55 10.07
C GLY A 202 -13.22 -28.46 10.87
N SER A 203 -14.01 -27.61 10.20
CA SER A 203 -14.71 -26.51 10.86
C SER A 203 -16.04 -26.95 11.47
N SER A 204 -16.35 -26.45 12.67
CA SER A 204 -17.65 -26.61 13.33
C SER A 204 -18.74 -25.66 12.81
N GLN A 205 -18.41 -24.73 11.92
CA GLN A 205 -19.34 -23.75 11.38
C GLN A 205 -20.21 -24.35 10.28
N LEU A 206 -21.46 -23.90 10.17
CA LEU A 206 -22.42 -24.41 9.17
C LEU A 206 -22.30 -23.72 7.81
N LYS A 207 -21.77 -22.49 7.78
CA LYS A 207 -21.65 -21.66 6.56
C LYS A 207 -20.29 -20.97 6.52
N LEU A 208 -19.60 -21.09 5.39
CA LEU A 208 -18.29 -20.45 5.20
C LEU A 208 -18.39 -18.93 5.28
N SER A 209 -19.51 -18.35 4.83
CA SER A 209 -19.80 -16.92 4.97
C SER A 209 -19.70 -16.41 6.40
N ASP A 210 -20.03 -17.23 7.40
CA ASP A 210 -19.98 -16.82 8.80
C ASP A 210 -18.55 -16.88 9.33
N VAL A 211 -17.73 -17.83 8.87
CA VAL A 211 -16.28 -17.83 9.09
C VAL A 211 -15.64 -16.59 8.47
N LEU A 212 -16.00 -16.22 7.24
CA LEU A 212 -15.44 -15.03 6.58
C LEU A 212 -15.72 -13.75 7.37
N LYS A 213 -16.84 -13.66 8.10
CA LYS A 213 -17.17 -12.49 8.93
C LYS A 213 -16.37 -12.41 10.23
N THR A 214 -15.79 -13.52 10.70
CA THR A 214 -14.96 -13.53 11.93
C THR A 214 -13.65 -12.77 11.79
N ARG A 215 -13.25 -12.45 10.55
CA ARG A 215 -11.99 -11.76 10.22
C ARG A 215 -12.29 -10.66 9.21
N GLU A 216 -11.90 -9.41 9.52
CA GLU A 216 -12.23 -8.24 8.70
C GLU A 216 -11.71 -8.34 7.25
N ASP A 217 -10.53 -8.92 7.09
CA ASP A 217 -9.84 -9.13 5.80
C ASP A 217 -10.14 -10.51 5.18
N GLY A 218 -11.10 -11.27 5.73
CA GLY A 218 -11.45 -12.60 5.22
C GLY A 218 -11.91 -12.58 3.76
N ARG A 219 -12.58 -11.51 3.32
CA ARG A 219 -12.99 -11.30 1.92
C ARG A 219 -11.85 -10.93 0.98
N SER A 220 -10.75 -10.42 1.52
CA SER A 220 -9.53 -10.14 0.74
C SER A 220 -8.75 -11.43 0.45
N ILE A 221 -8.93 -12.46 1.28
CA ILE A 221 -8.27 -13.76 1.13
C ILE A 221 -9.16 -14.72 0.30
N VAL A 222 -10.47 -14.72 0.53
CA VAL A 222 -11.41 -15.66 -0.09
C VAL A 222 -12.52 -14.92 -0.82
N GLN A 223 -12.69 -15.24 -2.10
CA GLN A 223 -13.79 -14.74 -2.92
C GLN A 223 -15.01 -15.64 -2.81
N SER A 224 -16.20 -15.04 -2.89
CA SER A 224 -17.48 -15.74 -2.96
C SER A 224 -18.22 -15.34 -4.23
N ASP A 225 -18.90 -16.31 -4.85
CA ASP A 225 -19.78 -16.06 -6.01
C ASP A 225 -21.19 -15.61 -5.62
N GLY A 226 -21.48 -15.49 -4.32
CA GLY A 226 -22.82 -15.19 -3.79
C GLY A 226 -23.82 -16.35 -3.87
N LYS A 227 -23.46 -17.48 -4.50
CA LYS A 227 -24.30 -18.68 -4.68
C LYS A 227 -23.81 -19.87 -3.84
N GLY A 228 -22.80 -19.66 -3.00
CA GLY A 228 -22.27 -20.66 -2.07
C GLY A 228 -21.00 -21.37 -2.55
N MET A 229 -20.41 -20.90 -3.65
CA MET A 229 -19.07 -21.28 -4.07
C MET A 229 -18.07 -20.24 -3.58
N TYR A 230 -16.87 -20.72 -3.29
CA TYR A 230 -15.77 -19.92 -2.79
C TYR A 230 -14.48 -20.36 -3.44
N ARG A 231 -13.55 -19.42 -3.63
CA ARG A 231 -12.19 -19.70 -4.11
C ARG A 231 -11.18 -18.81 -3.39
N LEU A 232 -9.92 -19.22 -3.43
CA LEU A 232 -8.84 -18.35 -3.00
C LEU A 232 -8.79 -17.14 -3.94
N ALA A 233 -8.61 -15.94 -3.38
CA ALA A 233 -8.61 -14.71 -4.13
C ALA A 233 -7.29 -14.50 -4.90
N ILE A 234 -6.76 -15.52 -5.59
CA ILE A 234 -5.49 -15.44 -6.34
C ILE A 234 -5.57 -14.48 -7.52
N ASP A 235 -6.71 -14.43 -8.21
CA ASP A 235 -6.95 -13.45 -9.25
C ASP A 235 -7.78 -12.30 -8.67
N PRO A 236 -7.50 -11.03 -8.99
CA PRO A 236 -8.43 -9.95 -8.68
C PRO A 236 -9.81 -10.26 -9.30
N PRO A 237 -10.93 -9.80 -8.69
CA PRO A 237 -12.25 -9.99 -9.26
C PRO A 237 -12.24 -9.52 -10.73
N ARG A 238 -12.74 -10.35 -11.65
CA ARG A 238 -13.04 -9.92 -13.02
C ARG A 238 -14.26 -9.01 -12.97
N GLU A 239 -14.10 -7.79 -12.47
CA GLU A 239 -15.08 -6.74 -12.74
C GLU A 239 -14.81 -6.18 -14.14
N PRO A 240 -15.85 -5.92 -14.95
CA PRO A 240 -15.70 -5.11 -16.14
C PRO A 240 -15.16 -3.73 -15.71
N PRO A 241 -14.33 -3.06 -16.54
CA PRO A 241 -13.80 -1.75 -16.19
C PRO A 241 -14.96 -0.82 -15.77
N PRO A 242 -14.78 0.00 -14.72
CA PRO A 242 -15.78 1.01 -14.38
C PRO A 242 -16.05 1.80 -15.65
N SER A 243 -17.29 1.78 -16.12
CA SER A 243 -17.72 2.65 -17.19
C SER A 243 -17.42 4.07 -16.72
N LEU A 244 -16.43 4.71 -17.33
CA LEU A 244 -16.18 6.13 -17.13
C LEU A 244 -17.53 6.84 -17.28
N PRO A 245 -17.94 7.68 -16.31
CA PRO A 245 -19.09 8.54 -16.56
C PRO A 245 -18.81 9.30 -17.86
N PRO A 246 -19.80 9.45 -18.76
CA PRO A 246 -19.57 10.15 -20.03
C PRO A 246 -18.97 11.52 -19.72
N VAL A 247 -17.85 11.82 -20.38
CA VAL A 247 -17.32 13.18 -20.45
C VAL A 247 -18.45 14.01 -21.03
N ASN A 248 -19.10 14.81 -20.20
CA ASN A 248 -19.96 15.88 -20.69
C ASN A 248 -19.02 16.87 -21.37
N GLU A 249 -18.77 16.64 -22.66
CA GLU A 249 -18.35 17.70 -23.56
C GLU A 249 -19.44 18.76 -23.48
N THR A 250 -19.19 19.77 -22.66
CA THR A 250 -19.93 21.03 -22.70
C THR A 250 -19.71 21.61 -24.08
N ARG A 251 -20.59 21.21 -25.01
CA ARG A 251 -21.03 22.06 -26.10
C ARG A 251 -21.54 23.35 -25.48
N MET A 252 -20.91 24.45 -25.84
CA MET A 252 -21.50 25.65 -26.45
C MET A 252 -20.46 26.77 -26.33
N ARG A 253 -19.92 27.23 -27.46
CA ARG A 253 -20.48 28.28 -28.34
C ARG A 253 -20.41 29.65 -27.68
#